data_AF-A0A447QG96-F1
#
_entry.id   AF-A0A447QG96-F1
#
_cell.length_a   1.000
_cell.length_b   1.000
_cell.length_c   1.000
_cell.angle_alpha   90.00
_cell.angle_beta   90.00
_cell.angle_gamma   90.00
#
_symmetry.space_group_name_H-M   'P 1'
#
loop_
_entity.id
_entity.type
_entity.pdbx_description
1 polymer ?
#
loop_
_entity_poly.entity_id
_entity_poly.type
_entity_poly.pdbx_seq_one_letter_code
_entity_poly.pdbx_strand_id
1 'polypeptide(L)' 'MSNSPIQTAALSWNEQGTPVSKQFDDVYFSNQDGLEETRYVFLGGNRLPARFAAHPRPLFIAAETGFGTG' A
#
# COMPACT_ATOMS: atom_id res chain seq x y z
N MET A 1 -14.63 -10.08 -26.36
CA MET A 1 -13.46 -9.26 -25.99
C MET A 1 -12.39 -10.21 -25.49
N SER A 2 -11.17 -10.12 -26.02
CA SER A 2 -10.03 -10.91 -25.50
C SER A 2 -9.46 -10.15 -24.30
N ASN A 3 -9.53 -10.73 -23.09
CA ASN A 3 -8.86 -10.17 -21.93
C ASN A 3 -7.40 -10.61 -21.96
N SER A 4 -6.48 -9.66 -22.17
CA SER A 4 -5.07 -9.92 -22.00
C SER A 4 -4.76 -10.15 -20.51
N PRO A 5 -3.91 -11.14 -20.17
CA PRO A 5 -3.52 -11.36 -18.79
C PRO A 5 -2.76 -10.14 -18.25
N ILE A 6 -2.98 -9.84 -16.96
CA ILE A 6 -2.17 -8.86 -16.25
C ILE A 6 -0.70 -9.30 -16.26
N GLN A 7 0.21 -8.34 -16.38
CA GLN A 7 1.64 -8.58 -16.44
C GLN A 7 2.28 -8.35 -15.07
N THR A 8 3.39 -9.04 -14.81
CA THR A 8 4.19 -8.79 -13.61
C THR A 8 4.78 -7.38 -13.63
N ALA A 9 4.86 -6.75 -12.46
CA ALA A 9 5.42 -5.41 -12.34
C ALA A 9 6.90 -5.40 -12.74
N ALA A 10 7.29 -4.47 -13.61
CA ALA A 10 8.68 -4.25 -13.97
C ALA A 10 9.32 -3.31 -12.94
N LEU A 11 10.23 -3.86 -12.13
CA LEU A 11 10.89 -3.14 -11.03
C LEU A 11 12.34 -2.76 -11.37
N SER A 12 12.77 -1.64 -10.80
CA SER A 12 14.17 -1.29 -10.56
C SER A 12 14.37 -0.99 -9.08
N TRP A 13 15.61 -0.95 -8.63
CA TRP A 13 15.97 -0.59 -7.26
C TRP A 13 16.83 0.66 -7.30
N ASN A 14 16.48 1.67 -6.52
CA ASN A 14 17.30 2.87 -6.40
C ASN A 14 18.55 2.61 -5.53
N GLU A 15 19.41 3.60 -5.36
CA GLU A 15 20.66 3.50 -4.58
C GLU A 15 20.43 3.13 -3.11
N GLN A 16 19.25 3.41 -2.58
CA GLN A 16 18.84 3.10 -1.20
C GLN A 16 18.19 1.72 -1.07
N GLY A 17 18.04 0.98 -2.17
CA GLY A 17 17.40 -0.33 -2.18
C GLY A 17 15.88 -0.27 -2.05
N THR A 18 15.24 0.84 -2.47
CA THR A 18 13.78 0.96 -2.56
C THR A 18 13.29 0.57 -3.95
N PRO A 19 12.18 -0.18 -4.07
CA PRO A 19 11.62 -0.54 -5.36
C PRO A 19 10.98 0.66 -6.06
N VAL A 20 11.33 0.81 -7.34
CA VAL A 20 10.80 1.82 -8.25
C VAL A 20 10.03 1.12 -9.36
N SER A 21 8.80 1.56 -9.63
CA SER A 21 8.01 1.08 -10.76
C SER A 21 8.56 1.65 -12.05
N LYS A 22 9.03 0.80 -12.97
CA LYS A 22 9.47 1.27 -14.31
C LYS A 22 8.31 1.76 -15.18
N GLN A 23 7.08 1.38 -14.84
CA GLN A 23 5.90 1.79 -15.60
C GLN A 23 5.41 3.19 -15.20
N PHE A 24 5.51 3.53 -13.91
CA PHE A 24 5.01 4.79 -13.36
C PHE A 24 6.12 5.78 -12.98
N ASP A 25 7.38 5.33 -13.06
CA ASP A 25 8.59 6.10 -12.73
C ASP A 25 8.56 6.69 -11.32
N ASP A 26 8.07 5.90 -10.36
CA ASP A 26 7.89 6.31 -8.97
C ASP A 26 8.23 5.18 -7.98
N VAL A 27 8.59 5.56 -6.75
CA VAL A 27 8.84 4.63 -5.64
C VAL A 27 7.53 4.07 -5.10
N TYR A 28 7.54 2.81 -4.64
CA TYR A 28 6.33 2.22 -4.02
C TYR A 28 6.08 2.74 -2.60
N PHE A 29 7.12 3.21 -1.91
CA PHE A 29 7.04 3.76 -0.57
C PHE A 29 8.24 4.69 -0.31
N SER A 30 8.12 5.56 0.69
CA SER A 30 9.19 6.47 1.11
C SER A 30 10.46 5.73 1.54
N ASN A 31 11.63 6.24 1.12
CA ASN A 31 12.95 5.65 1.41
C ASN A 31 13.35 5.72 2.89
N GLN A 32 12.76 6.62 3.68
CA GLN A 32 13.19 6.87 5.07
C GLN A 32 12.25 6.21 6.06
N ASP A 33 10.95 6.51 6.01
CA ASP A 33 9.99 6.13 7.06
C ASP A 33 8.67 5.58 6.49
N GLY A 34 8.72 4.79 5.41
CA GLY A 34 7.52 4.28 4.73
C GLY A 34 6.53 3.54 5.66
N LEU A 35 7.03 2.84 6.69
CA LEU A 35 6.17 2.16 7.67
C LEU A 35 5.42 3.15 8.57
N GLU A 36 6.11 4.15 9.13
CA GLU A 36 5.48 5.12 10.03
C GLU A 36 4.55 6.07 9.27
N GLU A 37 4.91 6.44 8.04
CA GLU A 37 4.01 7.15 7.14
C GLU A 37 2.73 6.35 6.86
N THR A 38 2.85 5.06 6.54
CA THR A 38 1.71 4.15 6.33
C THR A 38 0.82 4.06 7.57
N ARG A 39 1.42 3.92 8.76
CA ARG A 39 0.69 3.91 10.04
C ARG A 39 -0.05 5.22 10.27
N TYR A 40 0.60 6.35 10.01
CA TYR A 40 0.00 7.65 10.24
C TYR A 40 -1.15 7.92 9.26
N VAL A 41 -0.89 7.78 7.96
CA VAL A 41 -1.83 8.14 6.90
C VAL A 41 -3.00 7.16 6.84
N PHE A 42 -2.77 5.84 6.77
CA PHE A 42 -3.83 4.88 6.54
C PHE A 42 -4.50 4.41 7.83
N LEU A 43 -3.71 3.96 8.82
CA LEU A 43 -4.26 3.47 10.09
C LEU A 43 -4.76 4.63 10.95
N GLY A 44 -3.93 5.66 11.12
CA GLY A 44 -4.26 6.88 11.86
C GLY A 44 -5.37 7.68 11.18
N GLY A 45 -5.25 7.95 9.89
CA GLY A 45 -6.27 8.68 9.11
C GLY A 45 -7.65 8.01 9.15
N ASN A 46 -7.72 6.68 9.14
CA ASN A 46 -8.98 5.95 9.32
C ASN A 46 -9.37 5.70 10.77
N ARG A 47 -8.56 6.15 11.74
CA ARG A 47 -8.73 5.95 13.20
C ARG A 47 -8.90 4.48 13.57
N LEU A 48 -8.19 3.59 12.86
CA LEU A 48 -8.39 2.15 12.97
C LEU A 48 -8.14 1.60 14.38
N PRO A 49 -7.05 1.97 15.10
CA PRO A 49 -6.83 1.43 16.45
C PRO A 49 -8.00 1.71 17.40
N ALA A 50 -8.52 2.94 17.40
CA ALA A 50 -9.67 3.32 18.22
C ALA A 50 -10.96 2.63 17.76
N ARG A 51 -11.19 2.54 16.45
CA ARG A 51 -12.37 1.87 15.89
C ARG A 51 -12.37 0.38 16.17
N PHE A 52 -11.24 -0.31 16.09
CA PHE A 52 -11.14 -1.74 16.38
C PHE A 52 -11.57 -2.05 17.81
N ALA A 53 -11.14 -1.26 18.79
CA ALA A 53 -11.52 -1.44 20.18
C ALA A 53 -13.03 -1.25 20.44
N ALA A 54 -13.70 -0.41 19.63
CA ALA A 54 -15.11 -0.06 19.79
C ALA A 54 -16.02 -0.66 18.71
N HIS A 55 -15.51 -1.52 17.82
CA HIS A 55 -16.26 -1.97 16.64
C HIS A 55 -17.37 -2.93 17.07
N PRO A 56 -18.66 -2.61 16.82
CA PRO A 56 -19.77 -3.38 17.39
C PRO A 56 -20.09 -4.66 16.61
N ARG A 57 -19.36 -4.95 15.53
CA ARG A 57 -19.60 -6.09 14.65
C ARG A 57 -18.45 -7.09 14.73
N PRO A 58 -18.71 -8.39 14.51
CA PRO A 58 -17.66 -9.40 14.52
C PRO A 58 -16.69 -9.30 13.32
N LEU A 59 -17.02 -8.50 12.30
CA LEU A 59 -16.24 -8.33 11.09
C LEU A 59 -15.95 -6.86 10.81
N PHE A 60 -14.68 -6.57 10.54
CA PHE A 60 -14.21 -5.32 9.96
C PHE A 60 -13.73 -5.59 8.53
N ILE A 61 -14.12 -4.74 7.58
CA ILE A 61 -13.75 -4.88 6.16
C ILE A 61 -12.99 -3.62 5.75
N ALA A 62 -11.82 -3.81 5.15
CA ALA A 62 -11.08 -2.77 4.45
C ALA A 62 -11.05 -3.09 2.96
N ALA A 63 -11.03 -2.05 2.13
CA ALA A 63 -10.86 -2.16 0.69
C ALA A 63 -9.77 -1.18 0.28
N GLU A 64 -8.93 -1.60 -0.66
CA GLU A 64 -7.75 -0.85 -1.11
C GLU A 64 -7.76 -0.75 -2.63
N THR A 65 -7.40 0.43 -3.13
CA THR A 65 -7.17 0.67 -4.56
C THR A 65 -5.67 0.72 -4.82
N GLY A 66 -5.11 -0.41 -5.28
CA GLY A 66 -3.69 -0.56 -5.58
C GLY A 66 -2.93 -1.22 -4.44
N PHE A 67 -2.64 -2.52 -4.60
CA PHE A 67 -1.99 -3.33 -3.57
C PHE A 67 -0.48 -3.11 -3.45
N GLY A 68 0.18 -2.68 -4.55
CA GLY A 68 1.60 -2.36 -4.52
C GLY A 68 2.50 -3.47 -3.97
N THR A 69 3.20 -3.18 -2.88
CA THR A 69 4.09 -4.10 -2.15
C THR A 69 3.40 -4.79 -0.96
N GLY A 70 2.08 -4.62 -0.79
CA GLY A 70 1.30 -4.99 0.38
C GLY A 70 0.90 -3.78 1.22
#